data_AF-A0A833M1N5-F1
#
_entry.id   AF-A0A833M1N5-F1
#
_cell.length_a   1.000
_cell.length_b   1.000
_cell.length_c   1.000
_cell.angle_alpha   90.00
_cell.angle_beta   90.00
_cell.angle_gamma   90.00
#
_symmetry.space_group_name_H-M   'P 1'
#
loop_
_entity.id
_entity.type
_entity.pdbx_description
1 polymer ?
#
loop_
_entity_poly.entity_id
_entity_poly.type
_entity_poly.pdbx_seq_one_letter_code
_entity_poly.pdbx_strand_id
1 'polypeptide(L)'
;MRNLNWICREELPEIIKKVKYRDVKREARRAGCSSQTGGIGRQKKQFRRAAGDRASGMAAWKGPEKRYRRQKARSERIGMGRLKEIVHRHLEGMELMTRVFGDWPLPAIAEECAEAEISDVIEMIHTLNQARNAYMIEEPWDGDGADDYWRDMERYADLFGLLSEKWPRECLQIFHHTDSGVIFWAAIAYAKHPTRLAIEPLKNAIMSGQSNERALRAALRACERF
;
A
#
# COMPACT_ATOMS: atom_id res chain seq x y z
N MET A 1 30.13 -21.94 -14.40
CA MET A 1 30.43 -21.18 -13.17
C MET A 1 29.12 -20.65 -12.63
N ARG A 2 28.62 -21.24 -11.53
CA ARG A 2 27.33 -20.92 -10.89
C ARG A 2 27.62 -19.94 -9.76
N ASN A 3 26.96 -18.77 -9.75
CA ASN A 3 27.19 -17.74 -8.75
C ASN A 3 26.19 -17.87 -7.60
N LEU A 4 26.75 -17.84 -6.39
CA LEU A 4 26.16 -18.10 -5.08
C LEU A 4 25.38 -16.87 -4.58
N ASN A 5 24.05 -16.88 -4.73
CA ASN A 5 23.15 -15.93 -4.06
C ASN A 5 22.01 -16.66 -3.33
N TRP A 6 22.31 -17.86 -2.82
CA TRP A 6 21.36 -18.76 -2.15
C TRP A 6 21.61 -18.91 -0.64
N ILE A 7 22.55 -18.16 -0.05
CA ILE A 7 22.86 -18.23 1.40
C ILE A 7 22.68 -16.86 2.04
N CYS A 8 21.44 -16.39 2.09
CA CYS A 8 20.97 -15.41 3.10
C CYS A 8 19.53 -15.76 3.55
N ARG A 9 19.12 -17.03 3.41
CA ARG A 9 17.74 -17.47 3.59
C ARG A 9 17.49 -18.48 4.71
N GLU A 10 18.47 -18.82 5.57
CA GLU A 10 18.26 -19.91 6.53
C GLU A 10 18.53 -19.66 8.03
N GLU A 11 19.02 -18.50 8.51
CA GLU A 11 19.24 -18.35 9.98
C GLU A 11 18.84 -16.99 10.59
N LEU A 12 17.68 -16.46 10.21
CA LEU A 12 17.04 -15.36 10.96
C LEU A 12 15.52 -15.49 11.24
N PRO A 13 14.89 -16.68 11.45
CA PRO A 13 13.49 -16.72 11.91
C PRO A 13 13.25 -17.07 13.39
N GLU A 14 14.27 -17.38 14.23
CA GLU A 14 14.00 -17.87 15.60
C GLU A 14 14.31 -16.90 16.76
N ILE A 15 15.13 -15.85 16.57
CA ILE A 15 15.49 -14.94 17.68
C ILE A 15 14.53 -13.74 17.81
N ILE A 16 13.77 -13.39 16.76
CA ILE A 16 12.85 -12.24 16.76
C ILE A 16 11.41 -12.68 17.10
N LYS A 17 11.23 -13.70 17.95
CA LYS A 17 9.88 -14.13 18.39
C LYS A 17 9.55 -13.97 19.87
N LYS A 18 10.46 -13.64 20.79
CA LYS A 18 10.08 -13.44 22.21
C LYS A 18 10.94 -12.46 23.01
N VAL A 19 11.04 -11.19 22.60
CA VAL A 19 11.53 -10.14 23.52
C VAL A 19 10.56 -8.98 23.54
N LYS A 20 9.77 -8.89 24.62
CA LYS A 20 8.98 -7.68 24.87
C LYS A 20 9.98 -6.56 25.19
N TYR A 21 9.84 -5.41 24.53
CA TYR A 21 10.67 -4.22 24.70
C TYR A 21 10.90 -3.76 26.17
N ARG A 22 10.08 -4.22 27.11
CA ARG A 22 10.26 -4.03 28.56
C ARG A 22 11.43 -4.80 29.16
N ASP A 23 11.80 -5.95 28.59
CA ASP A 23 12.82 -6.84 29.15
C ASP A 23 14.24 -6.33 28.85
N VAL A 24 14.45 -5.78 27.64
CA VAL A 24 15.70 -5.09 27.23
C VAL A 24 16.03 -3.92 28.17
N LYS A 25 15.01 -3.16 28.59
CA LYS A 25 15.18 -2.00 29.49
C LYS A 25 15.48 -2.41 30.93
N ARG A 26 15.14 -3.65 31.31
CA ARG A 26 15.40 -4.24 32.64
C ARG A 26 16.82 -4.80 32.73
N GLU A 27 17.31 -5.41 31.66
CA GLU A 27 18.70 -5.90 31.54
C GLU A 27 19.73 -4.77 31.52
N ALA A 28 19.45 -3.67 30.80
CA ALA A 28 20.33 -2.50 30.81
C ALA A 28 20.49 -1.86 32.21
N ARG A 29 19.49 -2.02 33.10
CA ARG A 29 19.57 -1.57 34.50
C ARG A 29 20.25 -2.59 35.42
N ARG A 30 20.15 -3.88 35.12
CA ARG A 30 20.88 -4.96 35.84
C ARG A 30 22.38 -4.96 35.51
N ALA A 31 22.75 -4.52 34.30
CA ALA A 31 24.14 -4.40 33.85
C ALA A 31 24.93 -3.25 34.50
N GLY A 32 24.37 -2.56 35.50
CA GLY A 32 25.12 -1.59 36.31
C GLY A 32 25.58 -0.34 35.56
N CYS A 33 25.01 -0.01 34.39
CA CYS A 33 25.26 1.26 33.71
C CYS A 33 24.51 2.40 34.41
N SER A 34 24.95 2.74 35.62
CA SER A 34 24.58 3.96 36.34
C SER A 34 25.82 4.81 36.62
N SER A 35 25.72 6.08 36.21
CA SER A 35 26.43 7.26 36.71
C SER A 35 27.96 7.34 36.52
N GLN A 36 28.37 8.20 35.60
CA GLN A 36 29.34 9.25 35.93
C GLN A 36 28.73 10.63 35.62
N THR A 37 27.98 11.10 36.62
CA THR A 37 27.48 12.47 36.75
C THR A 37 28.60 13.33 37.35
N GLY A 38 29.38 14.01 36.51
CA GLY A 38 30.47 14.89 36.97
C GLY A 38 30.58 16.25 36.25
N GLY A 39 29.63 16.60 35.37
CA GLY A 39 29.68 17.84 34.57
C GLY A 39 28.33 18.54 34.37
N ILE A 40 27.30 18.18 35.13
CA ILE A 40 25.90 18.59 34.89
C ILE A 40 25.58 19.88 35.69
N GLY A 41 26.39 20.93 35.52
CA GLY A 41 26.13 22.25 36.11
C GLY A 41 25.97 23.34 35.06
N ARG A 42 26.92 23.42 34.12
CA ARG A 42 26.96 24.50 33.12
C ARG A 42 26.29 24.18 31.78
N GLN A 43 26.06 22.90 31.44
CA GLN A 43 25.33 22.53 30.22
C GLN A 43 23.80 22.64 30.33
N LYS A 44 23.23 22.67 31.54
CA LYS A 44 21.76 22.74 31.73
C LYS A 44 21.12 24.03 31.22
N LYS A 45 21.85 25.15 31.15
CA LYS A 45 21.32 26.41 30.60
C LYS A 45 21.40 26.49 29.07
N GLN A 46 22.41 25.87 28.44
CA GLN A 46 22.47 25.78 26.97
C GLN A 46 21.49 24.71 26.43
N PHE A 47 21.27 23.61 27.15
CA PHE A 47 20.29 22.61 26.76
C PHE A 47 18.83 23.06 26.95
N ARG A 48 18.51 24.03 27.82
CA ARG A 48 17.14 24.54 27.91
C ARG A 48 16.74 25.45 26.75
N ARG A 49 17.67 26.20 26.15
CA ARG A 49 17.40 26.92 24.89
C ARG A 49 17.35 25.94 23.71
N ALA A 50 18.28 24.99 23.63
CA ALA A 50 18.23 23.95 22.59
C ALA A 50 17.06 22.95 22.74
N ALA A 51 16.51 22.73 23.93
CA ALA A 51 15.33 21.89 24.15
C ALA A 51 14.01 22.62 23.96
N GLY A 52 13.99 23.96 24.10
CA GLY A 52 12.86 24.77 23.62
C GLY A 52 12.74 24.68 22.09
N ASP A 53 13.87 24.68 21.39
CA ASP A 53 13.89 24.59 19.92
C ASP A 53 13.80 23.14 19.40
N ARG A 54 14.26 22.13 20.15
CA ARG A 54 14.11 20.70 19.77
C ARG A 54 12.77 20.08 20.18
N ALA A 55 12.05 20.64 21.14
CA ALA A 55 10.65 20.22 21.38
C ALA A 55 9.76 20.57 20.18
N SER A 56 10.10 21.62 19.44
CA SER A 56 9.49 21.95 18.15
C SER A 56 9.87 20.96 17.03
N GLY A 57 11.03 20.28 17.15
CA GLY A 57 11.52 19.28 16.21
C GLY A 57 10.99 17.85 16.42
N MET A 58 10.64 17.46 17.65
CA MET A 58 9.99 16.16 17.93
C MET A 58 8.47 16.18 17.73
N ALA A 59 7.86 17.35 17.60
CA ALA A 59 6.46 17.46 17.12
C ALA A 59 6.32 17.13 15.62
N ALA A 60 7.43 17.16 14.85
CA ALA A 60 7.44 16.98 13.40
C ALA A 60 7.54 15.52 12.92
N TRP A 61 7.92 14.57 13.79
CA TRP A 61 8.02 13.14 13.43
C TRP A 61 6.65 12.42 13.36
N LYS A 62 5.54 13.14 13.53
CA LYS A 62 4.18 12.68 13.19
C LYS A 62 3.70 13.23 11.83
N GLY A 63 4.63 13.60 10.96
CA GLY A 63 4.41 14.44 9.77
C GLY A 63 3.93 13.70 8.50
N PRO A 64 4.57 12.60 8.05
CA PRO A 64 4.29 11.97 6.75
C PRO A 64 3.17 10.92 6.77
N GLU A 65 3.25 9.93 7.67
CA GLU A 65 2.29 8.80 7.79
C GLU A 65 0.83 9.28 7.97
N LYS A 66 0.64 10.39 8.70
CA LYS A 66 -0.69 10.98 8.89
C LYS A 66 -1.22 11.62 7.62
N ARG A 67 -0.38 12.06 6.68
CA ARG A 67 -0.81 12.84 5.50
C ARG A 67 -1.30 11.95 4.37
N TYR A 68 -0.62 10.86 3.99
CA TYR A 68 -1.20 9.89 3.04
C TYR A 68 -2.55 9.39 3.57
N ARG A 69 -2.60 8.96 4.84
CA ARG A 69 -3.87 8.52 5.45
C ARG A 69 -4.94 9.61 5.50
N ARG A 70 -4.56 10.88 5.65
CA ARG A 70 -5.51 12.02 5.57
C ARG A 70 -5.94 12.32 4.14
N GLN A 71 -5.03 12.26 3.17
CA GLN A 71 -5.33 12.46 1.75
C GLN A 71 -6.25 11.33 1.26
N LYS A 72 -5.87 10.07 1.51
CA LYS A 72 -6.74 8.89 1.34
C LYS A 72 -8.08 9.08 2.02
N ALA A 73 -8.14 9.40 3.32
CA ALA A 73 -9.42 9.58 4.02
C ALA A 73 -10.24 10.80 3.53
N ARG A 74 -9.62 11.79 2.88
CA ARG A 74 -10.32 12.91 2.23
C ARG A 74 -10.88 12.48 0.89
N SER A 75 -10.09 11.72 0.14
CA SER A 75 -10.41 11.13 -1.14
C SER A 75 -11.54 10.09 -1.04
N GLU A 76 -11.48 9.18 -0.06
CA GLU A 76 -12.51 8.17 0.25
C GLU A 76 -13.84 8.73 0.81
N ARG A 77 -13.94 10.05 1.05
CA ARG A 77 -15.22 10.70 1.41
C ARG A 77 -16.03 11.11 0.20
N ILE A 78 -15.41 11.20 -0.98
CA ILE A 78 -16.07 11.63 -2.20
C ILE A 78 -16.56 10.37 -2.91
N GLY A 79 -17.82 10.03 -2.67
CA GLY A 79 -18.63 9.11 -3.48
C GLY A 79 -18.14 7.67 -3.59
N MET A 80 -18.42 6.82 -2.58
CA MET A 80 -18.29 5.36 -2.69
C MET A 80 -19.31 4.70 -1.75
N GLY A 81 -20.54 4.55 -2.23
CA GLY A 81 -21.68 4.12 -1.42
C GLY A 81 -21.62 2.63 -1.08
N ARG A 82 -22.02 1.78 -2.03
CA ARG A 82 -22.24 0.35 -1.76
C ARG A 82 -20.95 -0.46 -1.66
N LEU A 83 -19.95 -0.21 -2.51
CA LEU A 83 -18.65 -0.91 -2.42
C LEU A 83 -18.01 -0.75 -1.04
N LYS A 84 -18.05 0.46 -0.50
CA LYS A 84 -17.48 0.77 0.82
C LYS A 84 -18.23 0.06 1.94
N GLU A 85 -19.56 -0.04 1.85
CA GLU A 85 -20.38 -0.79 2.80
C GLU A 85 -20.06 -2.29 2.75
N ILE A 86 -19.91 -2.87 1.55
CA ILE A 86 -19.53 -4.28 1.36
C ILE A 86 -18.16 -4.53 2.00
N VAL A 87 -17.15 -3.75 1.61
CA VAL A 87 -15.79 -3.85 2.17
C VAL A 87 -15.82 -3.66 3.69
N HIS A 88 -16.53 -2.64 4.19
CA HIS A 88 -16.62 -2.39 5.63
C HIS A 88 -17.21 -3.57 6.40
N ARG A 89 -18.32 -4.14 5.92
CA ARG A 89 -19.00 -5.28 6.54
C ARG A 89 -18.10 -6.50 6.61
N HIS A 90 -17.35 -6.80 5.56
CA HIS A 90 -16.42 -7.92 5.55
C HIS A 90 -15.19 -7.71 6.43
N LEU A 91 -14.79 -6.45 6.62
CA LEU A 91 -13.67 -6.10 7.50
C LEU A 91 -14.11 -5.85 8.95
N GLU A 92 -15.42 -5.78 9.20
CA GLU A 92 -15.99 -5.61 10.54
C GLU A 92 -15.71 -6.87 11.37
N GLY A 93 -15.29 -6.68 12.62
CA GLY A 93 -14.93 -7.78 13.51
C GLY A 93 -13.57 -8.44 13.23
N MET A 94 -12.87 -8.10 12.15
CA MET A 94 -11.50 -8.56 11.91
C MET A 94 -10.51 -7.89 12.86
N GLU A 95 -9.55 -8.66 13.35
CA GLU A 95 -8.42 -8.10 14.11
C GLU A 95 -7.65 -7.08 13.27
N LEU A 96 -7.19 -6.00 13.92
CA LEU A 96 -6.50 -4.90 13.24
C LEU A 96 -5.32 -5.39 12.40
N MET A 97 -4.52 -6.32 12.95
CA MET A 97 -3.34 -6.84 12.25
C MET A 97 -3.72 -7.63 11.01
N THR A 98 -4.78 -8.46 11.07
CA THR A 98 -5.29 -9.19 9.91
C THR A 98 -5.88 -8.25 8.88
N ARG A 99 -6.62 -7.22 9.30
CA ARG A 99 -7.17 -6.21 8.38
C ARG A 99 -6.08 -5.41 7.65
N VAL A 100 -5.00 -5.08 8.35
CA VAL A 100 -3.92 -4.24 7.80
C VAL A 100 -2.87 -5.05 7.06
N PHE A 101 -2.49 -6.24 7.52
CA PHE A 101 -1.38 -7.02 6.95
C PHE A 101 -1.78 -8.38 6.39
N GLY A 102 -3.03 -8.81 6.61
CA GLY A 102 -3.58 -10.01 6.00
C GLY A 102 -4.28 -9.73 4.68
N ASP A 103 -4.64 -10.82 4.02
CA ASP A 103 -5.44 -10.80 2.81
C ASP A 103 -6.87 -10.35 3.15
N TRP A 104 -7.43 -9.46 2.34
CA TRP A 104 -8.86 -9.19 2.40
C TRP A 104 -9.62 -10.44 1.99
N PRO A 105 -10.86 -10.64 2.48
CA PRO A 105 -11.74 -11.69 1.98
C PRO A 105 -12.26 -11.32 0.59
N LEU A 106 -11.35 -11.11 -0.36
CA LEU A 106 -11.61 -10.62 -1.71
C LEU A 106 -12.64 -11.47 -2.46
N PRO A 107 -12.62 -12.82 -2.39
CA PRO A 107 -13.66 -13.62 -3.03
C PRO A 107 -15.07 -13.33 -2.48
N ALA A 108 -15.21 -13.16 -1.17
CA ALA A 108 -16.51 -12.86 -0.57
C ALA A 108 -16.99 -11.45 -0.94
N ILE A 109 -16.08 -10.46 -0.94
CA ILE A 109 -16.36 -9.10 -1.39
C ILE A 109 -16.79 -9.10 -2.86
N ALA A 110 -16.07 -9.82 -3.73
CA ALA A 110 -16.37 -9.91 -5.16
C ALA A 110 -17.72 -10.59 -5.44
N GLU A 111 -18.12 -11.55 -4.61
CA GLU A 111 -19.43 -12.20 -4.74
C GLU A 111 -20.61 -11.27 -4.40
N GLU A 112 -20.46 -10.42 -3.39
CA GLU A 112 -21.50 -9.44 -3.01
C GLU A 112 -21.56 -8.22 -3.95
N CYS A 113 -20.49 -7.93 -4.68
CA CYS A 113 -20.47 -6.90 -5.71
C CYS A 113 -21.48 -7.23 -6.82
N ALA A 114 -22.03 -6.19 -7.44
CA ALA A 114 -22.75 -6.27 -8.70
C ALA A 114 -21.97 -5.49 -9.77
N GLU A 115 -22.50 -5.45 -10.98
CA GLU A 115 -21.91 -4.72 -12.09
C GLU A 115 -21.62 -3.24 -11.77
N ALA A 116 -22.51 -2.60 -11.01
CA ALA A 116 -22.39 -1.19 -10.62
C ALA A 116 -21.11 -0.90 -9.83
N GLU A 117 -20.63 -1.85 -9.02
CA GLU A 117 -19.42 -1.69 -8.19
C GLU A 117 -18.12 -1.74 -9.00
N ILE A 118 -18.13 -2.18 -10.27
CA ILE A 118 -16.94 -2.15 -11.13
C ILE A 118 -16.46 -0.70 -11.30
N SER A 119 -17.40 0.23 -11.53
CA SER A 119 -17.16 1.66 -11.61
C SER A 119 -16.56 2.21 -10.30
N ASP A 120 -17.10 1.78 -9.16
CA ASP A 120 -16.60 2.19 -7.83
C ASP A 120 -15.16 1.72 -7.60
N VAL A 121 -14.82 0.50 -8.04
CA VAL A 121 -13.45 -0.03 -7.94
C VAL A 121 -12.49 0.75 -8.84
N ILE A 122 -12.87 1.04 -10.09
CA ILE A 122 -12.07 1.85 -11.01
C ILE A 122 -11.82 3.25 -10.42
N GLU A 123 -12.87 3.87 -9.89
CA GLU A 123 -12.78 5.17 -9.24
C GLU A 123 -11.89 5.13 -8.00
N MET A 124 -11.91 4.04 -7.23
CA MET A 124 -11.03 3.87 -6.07
C MET A 124 -9.56 3.77 -6.47
N ILE A 125 -9.25 2.97 -7.50
CA ILE A 125 -7.90 2.89 -8.06
C ILE A 125 -7.44 4.29 -8.52
N HIS A 126 -8.30 5.03 -9.22
CA HIS A 126 -7.98 6.39 -9.65
C HIS A 126 -7.72 7.33 -8.47
N THR A 127 -8.63 7.31 -7.50
CA THR A 127 -8.60 8.14 -6.29
C THR A 127 -7.33 7.91 -5.46
N LEU A 128 -6.93 6.65 -5.28
CA LEU A 128 -5.69 6.27 -4.59
C LEU A 128 -4.45 6.70 -5.40
N ASN A 129 -4.48 6.58 -6.72
CA ASN A 129 -3.38 7.01 -7.58
C ASN A 129 -3.21 8.54 -7.53
N GLN A 130 -4.30 9.31 -7.54
CA GLN A 130 -4.26 10.76 -7.34
C GLN A 130 -3.69 11.13 -5.96
N ALA A 131 -4.13 10.45 -4.89
CA ALA A 131 -3.61 10.68 -3.54
C ALA A 131 -2.10 10.42 -3.46
N ARG A 132 -1.62 9.36 -4.11
CA ARG A 132 -0.18 9.06 -4.19
C ARG A 132 0.60 10.10 -4.98
N ASN A 133 0.08 10.57 -6.12
CA ASN A 133 0.75 11.61 -6.90
C ASN A 133 0.83 12.93 -6.11
N ALA A 134 -0.24 13.33 -5.43
CA ALA A 134 -0.24 14.49 -4.54
C ALA A 134 0.79 14.33 -3.41
N TYR A 135 0.86 13.14 -2.81
CA TYR A 135 1.85 12.82 -1.77
C TYR A 135 3.30 12.95 -2.26
N MET A 136 3.63 12.37 -3.41
CA MET A 136 5.00 12.35 -3.96
C MET A 136 5.51 13.73 -4.42
N ILE A 137 4.61 14.68 -4.73
CA ILE A 137 4.97 16.07 -5.08
C ILE A 137 5.37 16.86 -3.83
N GLU A 138 4.73 16.58 -2.69
CA GLU A 138 4.86 17.41 -1.49
C GLU A 138 6.00 16.98 -0.55
N GLU A 139 6.51 15.73 -0.64
CA GLU A 139 7.41 15.18 0.38
C GLU A 139 8.56 14.29 -0.16
N PRO A 140 9.70 14.24 0.56
CA PRO A 140 10.70 13.18 0.36
C PRO A 140 10.09 11.82 0.71
N TRP A 141 10.49 10.79 -0.04
CA TRP A 141 10.03 9.41 0.09
C TRP A 141 9.80 8.94 1.55
N ASP A 142 8.55 8.60 1.87
CA ASP A 142 8.14 7.89 3.07
C ASP A 142 7.87 6.42 2.73
N GLY A 143 8.68 5.52 3.29
CA GLY A 143 8.53 4.08 3.07
C GLY A 143 7.20 3.55 3.59
N ASP A 144 6.72 4.03 4.74
CA ASP A 144 5.49 3.52 5.36
C ASP A 144 4.26 3.95 4.54
N GLY A 145 4.23 5.21 4.10
CA GLY A 145 3.17 5.71 3.22
C GLY A 145 3.17 5.03 1.85
N ALA A 146 4.35 4.71 1.30
CA ALA A 146 4.45 3.94 0.07
C ALA A 146 3.94 2.50 0.24
N ASP A 147 4.29 1.84 1.34
CA ASP A 147 3.82 0.48 1.66
C ASP A 147 2.30 0.43 1.86
N ASP A 148 1.72 1.44 2.55
CA ASP A 148 0.27 1.58 2.68
C ASP A 148 -0.40 1.75 1.30
N TYR A 149 0.15 2.58 0.42
CA TYR A 149 -0.34 2.75 -0.95
C TYR A 149 -0.27 1.45 -1.76
N TRP A 150 0.89 0.79 -1.81
CA TRP A 150 1.08 -0.42 -2.61
C TRP A 150 0.09 -1.50 -2.22
N ARG A 151 -0.09 -1.71 -0.91
CA ARG A 151 -1.03 -2.69 -0.38
C ARG A 151 -2.49 -2.36 -0.71
N ASP A 152 -2.90 -1.10 -0.58
CA ASP A 152 -4.26 -0.70 -0.94
C ASP A 152 -4.53 -0.93 -2.43
N MET A 153 -3.59 -0.53 -3.29
CA MET A 153 -3.71 -0.71 -4.73
C MET A 153 -3.74 -2.18 -5.13
N GLU A 154 -2.89 -3.02 -4.54
CA GLU A 154 -2.91 -4.47 -4.79
C GLU A 154 -4.27 -5.08 -4.45
N ARG A 155 -4.88 -4.69 -3.33
CA ARG A 155 -6.21 -5.18 -2.91
C ARG A 155 -7.30 -4.79 -3.90
N TYR A 156 -7.33 -3.54 -4.35
CA TYR A 156 -8.33 -3.11 -5.33
C TYR A 156 -8.06 -3.65 -6.73
N ALA A 157 -6.80 -3.84 -7.12
CA ALA A 157 -6.44 -4.51 -8.38
C ALA A 157 -6.82 -5.99 -8.37
N ASP A 158 -6.60 -6.69 -7.26
CA ASP A 158 -6.99 -8.10 -7.12
C ASP A 158 -8.52 -8.24 -7.06
N LEU A 159 -9.22 -7.34 -6.36
CA LEU A 159 -10.68 -7.27 -6.43
C LEU A 159 -11.16 -7.04 -7.87
N PHE A 160 -10.59 -6.07 -8.58
CA PHE A 160 -10.92 -5.81 -9.98
C PHE A 160 -10.67 -7.04 -10.86
N GLY A 161 -9.56 -7.76 -10.63
CA GLY A 161 -9.25 -9.01 -11.32
C GLY A 161 -10.36 -10.06 -11.16
N LEU A 162 -10.81 -10.29 -9.92
CA LEU A 162 -11.95 -11.18 -9.65
C LEU A 162 -13.25 -10.70 -10.31
N LEU A 163 -13.54 -9.40 -10.26
CA LEU A 163 -14.71 -8.84 -10.96
C LEU A 163 -14.61 -9.03 -12.48
N SER A 164 -13.40 -8.97 -13.04
CA SER A 164 -13.17 -9.16 -14.48
C SER A 164 -13.39 -10.60 -14.95
N GLU A 165 -13.37 -11.58 -14.05
CA GLU A 165 -13.76 -12.95 -14.36
C GLU A 165 -15.30 -13.07 -14.45
N LYS A 166 -16.03 -12.34 -13.61
CA LYS A 166 -17.50 -12.37 -13.51
C LYS A 166 -18.19 -11.45 -14.53
N TRP A 167 -17.62 -10.27 -14.77
CA TRP A 167 -18.12 -9.22 -15.69
C TRP A 167 -17.00 -8.73 -16.61
N PRO A 168 -16.50 -9.60 -17.50
CA PRO A 168 -15.31 -9.30 -18.27
C PRO A 168 -15.49 -8.13 -19.23
N ARG A 169 -16.69 -7.89 -19.77
CA ARG A 169 -16.93 -6.84 -20.76
C ARG A 169 -16.97 -5.46 -20.12
N GLU A 170 -17.64 -5.39 -18.97
CA GLU A 170 -17.85 -4.20 -18.18
C GLU A 170 -16.51 -3.72 -17.61
N CYS A 171 -15.64 -4.65 -17.18
CA CYS A 171 -14.29 -4.33 -16.75
C CYS A 171 -13.41 -3.74 -17.86
N LEU A 172 -13.63 -4.03 -19.15
CA LEU A 172 -12.80 -3.47 -20.24
C LEU A 172 -12.86 -1.95 -20.32
N GLN A 173 -13.90 -1.31 -19.76
CA GLN A 173 -14.04 0.15 -19.74
C GLN A 173 -12.85 0.84 -19.05
N ILE A 174 -12.12 0.12 -18.19
CA ILE A 174 -10.92 0.63 -17.51
C ILE A 174 -9.84 1.11 -18.49
N PHE A 175 -9.75 0.53 -19.70
CA PHE A 175 -8.77 0.93 -20.72
C PHE A 175 -9.11 2.23 -21.43
N HIS A 176 -10.33 2.76 -21.24
CA HIS A 176 -10.71 4.10 -21.72
C HIS A 176 -10.36 5.20 -20.72
N HIS A 177 -9.84 4.84 -19.55
CA HIS A 177 -9.46 5.81 -18.53
C HIS A 177 -8.26 6.66 -18.97
N THR A 178 -8.26 7.96 -18.66
CA THR A 178 -7.19 8.89 -19.09
C THR A 178 -5.94 8.81 -18.21
N ASP A 179 -6.11 8.43 -16.94
CA ASP A 179 -5.00 8.23 -16.01
C ASP A 179 -4.23 6.94 -16.31
N SER A 180 -2.97 7.12 -16.73
CA SER A 180 -2.04 6.02 -16.97
C SER A 180 -1.87 5.09 -15.75
N GLY A 181 -1.92 5.62 -14.52
CA GLY A 181 -1.79 4.81 -13.31
C GLY A 181 -2.96 3.83 -13.12
N VAL A 182 -4.17 4.23 -13.51
CA VAL A 182 -5.34 3.32 -13.50
C VAL A 182 -5.10 2.17 -14.48
N ILE A 183 -4.64 2.49 -15.69
CA ILE A 183 -4.34 1.47 -16.72
C ILE A 183 -3.18 0.56 -16.30
N PHE A 184 -2.17 1.09 -15.59
CA PHE A 184 -1.11 0.28 -15.00
C PHE A 184 -1.68 -0.79 -14.06
N TRP A 185 -2.55 -0.38 -13.13
CA TRP A 185 -3.13 -1.30 -12.15
C TRP A 185 -4.14 -2.27 -12.77
N ALA A 186 -4.86 -1.84 -13.81
CA ALA A 186 -5.65 -2.74 -14.67
C ALA A 186 -4.77 -3.84 -15.29
N ALA A 187 -3.61 -3.47 -15.81
CA ALA A 187 -2.67 -4.43 -16.40
C ALA A 187 -2.12 -5.41 -15.35
N ILE A 188 -1.81 -4.94 -14.14
CA ILE A 188 -1.42 -5.83 -13.04
C ILE A 188 -2.54 -6.83 -12.71
N ALA A 189 -3.79 -6.36 -12.65
CA ALA A 189 -4.95 -7.22 -12.41
C ALA A 189 -5.10 -8.30 -13.50
N TYR A 190 -5.08 -7.92 -14.79
CA TYR A 190 -5.18 -8.88 -15.91
C TYR A 190 -3.97 -9.80 -16.05
N ALA A 191 -2.80 -9.43 -15.52
CA ALA A 191 -1.67 -10.33 -15.47
C ALA A 191 -1.88 -11.48 -14.45
N LYS A 192 -2.63 -11.21 -13.37
CA LYS A 192 -3.00 -12.21 -12.34
C LYS A 192 -4.28 -12.97 -12.69
N HIS A 193 -5.26 -12.27 -13.26
CA HIS A 193 -6.58 -12.76 -13.64
C HIS A 193 -6.77 -12.58 -15.16
N PRO A 194 -6.12 -13.44 -15.98
CA PRO A 194 -6.10 -13.28 -17.42
C PRO A 194 -7.46 -13.58 -18.06
N THR A 195 -7.87 -12.73 -18.99
CA THR A 195 -9.13 -12.86 -19.73
C THR A 195 -8.90 -12.63 -21.22
N ARG A 196 -9.36 -13.56 -22.08
CA ARG A 196 -9.18 -13.45 -23.54
C ARG A 196 -9.77 -12.17 -24.14
N LEU A 197 -10.88 -11.68 -23.59
CA LEU A 197 -11.53 -10.45 -24.03
C LEU A 197 -10.66 -9.20 -23.84
N ALA A 198 -9.66 -9.25 -22.94
CA ALA A 198 -8.76 -8.13 -22.69
C ALA A 198 -7.61 -8.01 -23.72
N ILE A 199 -7.41 -9.01 -24.60
CA ILE A 199 -6.28 -9.04 -25.54
C ILE A 199 -6.26 -7.81 -26.45
N GLU A 200 -7.37 -7.51 -27.14
CA GLU A 200 -7.43 -6.36 -28.07
C GLU A 200 -7.36 -5.00 -27.34
N PRO A 201 -8.08 -4.78 -26.23
CA PRO A 201 -7.88 -3.58 -25.40
C PRO A 201 -6.42 -3.38 -24.94
N LEU A 202 -5.73 -4.45 -24.53
CA LEU A 202 -4.32 -4.39 -24.12
C LEU A 202 -3.40 -4.03 -25.28
N LYS A 203 -3.61 -4.60 -26.48
CA LYS A 203 -2.86 -4.22 -27.68
C LYS A 203 -3.07 -2.74 -28.03
N ASN A 204 -4.31 -2.28 -28.00
CA ASN A 204 -4.65 -0.88 -28.27
C ASN A 204 -4.00 0.07 -27.25
N ALA A 205 -3.99 -0.30 -25.96
CA ALA A 205 -3.33 0.45 -24.90
C ALA A 205 -1.79 0.50 -25.04
N ILE A 206 -1.17 -0.55 -25.57
CA ILE A 206 0.27 -0.57 -25.90
C ILE A 206 0.55 0.36 -27.09
N MET A 207 -0.28 0.28 -28.13
CA MET A 207 -0.10 1.07 -29.36
C MET A 207 -0.28 2.57 -29.14
N SER A 208 -1.09 2.97 -28.15
CA SER A 208 -1.26 4.39 -27.80
C SER A 208 -0.04 5.01 -27.10
N GLY A 209 1.03 4.23 -26.87
CA GLY A 209 2.32 4.76 -26.38
C GLY A 209 2.34 5.11 -24.90
N GLN A 210 1.48 4.46 -24.09
CA GLN A 210 1.45 4.74 -22.66
C GLN A 210 2.73 4.31 -21.93
N SER A 211 3.08 5.06 -20.87
CA SER A 211 4.28 4.86 -20.03
C SER A 211 4.36 3.51 -19.32
N ASN A 212 3.30 2.70 -19.37
CA ASN A 212 3.15 1.44 -18.64
C ASN A 212 3.32 0.18 -19.51
N GLU A 213 4.00 0.33 -20.65
CA GLU A 213 4.18 -0.71 -21.66
C GLU A 213 4.65 -2.06 -21.09
N ARG A 214 5.57 -2.06 -20.12
CA ARG A 214 6.07 -3.31 -19.50
C ARG A 214 4.97 -4.08 -18.79
N ALA A 215 4.11 -3.41 -18.04
CA ALA A 215 2.98 -4.02 -17.35
C ALA A 215 1.92 -4.51 -18.35
N LEU A 216 1.59 -3.68 -19.34
CA LEU A 216 0.64 -4.03 -20.39
C LEU A 216 1.08 -5.24 -21.20
N ARG A 217 2.37 -5.34 -21.56
CA ARG A 217 2.93 -6.52 -22.24
C ARG A 217 2.93 -7.76 -21.36
N ALA A 218 3.10 -7.63 -20.05
CA ALA A 218 3.00 -8.76 -19.13
C ALA A 218 1.56 -9.28 -19.06
N ALA A 219 0.59 -8.38 -18.94
CA ALA A 219 -0.84 -8.70 -18.99
C ALA A 219 -1.23 -9.36 -20.32
N LEU A 220 -0.81 -8.79 -21.45
CA LEU A 220 -1.10 -9.34 -22.78
C LEU A 220 -0.60 -10.78 -22.91
N ARG A 221 0.65 -11.05 -22.50
CA ARG A 221 1.20 -12.41 -22.52
C ARG A 221 0.44 -13.38 -21.61
N ALA A 222 -0.09 -12.92 -20.48
CA ALA A 222 -0.90 -13.74 -19.60
C ALA A 222 -2.24 -14.08 -20.28
N CYS A 223 -2.92 -13.07 -20.84
CA CYS A 223 -4.20 -13.23 -21.54
C CYS A 223 -4.09 -14.06 -22.83
N GLU A 224 -2.98 -14.00 -23.56
CA GLU A 224 -2.74 -14.82 -24.76
C GLU A 224 -2.52 -16.30 -24.44
N ARG A 225 -2.09 -16.63 -23.22
CA ARG A 225 -1.83 -18.01 -22.77
C ARG A 225 -3.02 -18.69 -22.11
N PHE A 226 -4.05 -17.92 -21.76
CA PHE A 226 -5.29 -18.37 -21.15
C PHE A 226 -6.30 -18.76 -22.24
#